data_AF-A0A3D5D9U0-F1
#
_entry.id   AF-A0A3D5D9U0-F1
#
_cell.length_a   1.000
_cell.length_b   1.000
_cell.length_c   1.000
_cell.angle_alpha   90.00
_cell.angle_beta   90.00
_cell.angle_gamma   90.00
#
_symmetry.space_group_name_H-M   'P 1'
#
loop_
_entity.id
_entity.type
_entity.pdbx_description
1 polymer ?
#
loop_
_entity_poly.entity_id
_entity_poly.type
_entity_poly.pdbx_seq_one_letter_code
_entity_poly.pdbx_strand_id
1 'polypeptide(L)' 'TAFNPAEKYFDPKSDPKEPRWFAVDLKFKRKLKRILSLSELKACDQLSEMRLLQRGNRLSVMPIAEVEWNFILSLEDLQR' A
#
# COMPACT_ATOMS: atom_id res chain seq x y z
N THR A 1 -13.98 14.68 0.22
CA THR A 1 -13.58 13.80 -0.90
C THR A 1 -13.82 14.51 -2.23
N ALA A 2 -13.55 13.88 -3.38
CA ALA A 2 -13.36 14.56 -4.69
C ALA A 2 -14.43 15.57 -5.12
N PHE A 3 -15.68 15.48 -4.66
CA PHE A 3 -16.76 16.39 -5.05
C PHE A 3 -17.11 17.48 -4.03
N ASN A 4 -16.52 17.47 -2.83
CA ASN A 4 -16.81 18.45 -1.78
C ASN A 4 -15.75 19.57 -1.76
N PRO A 5 -16.08 20.83 -2.06
CA PRO A 5 -15.13 21.94 -2.13
C PRO A 5 -14.41 22.28 -0.81
N ALA A 6 -14.99 21.90 0.34
CA ALA A 6 -14.38 22.15 1.64
C ALA A 6 -13.27 21.13 1.99
N GLU A 7 -13.10 20.08 1.18
CA GLU A 7 -12.23 18.96 1.48
C GLU A 7 -10.87 19.08 0.79
N LYS A 8 -9.81 18.63 1.47
CA LYS A 8 -8.42 18.72 0.97
C LYS A 8 -8.21 18.09 -0.41
N TYR A 9 -8.92 17.00 -0.69
CA TYR A 9 -8.79 16.24 -1.94
C TYR A 9 -9.94 16.52 -2.92
N PHE A 10 -10.52 17.71 -2.87
CA PHE A 10 -11.49 18.18 -3.86
C PHE A 10 -10.86 18.25 -5.25
N ASP A 11 -11.59 17.77 -6.26
CA ASP A 11 -11.23 17.88 -7.67
C ASP A 11 -12.40 18.51 -8.44
N PRO A 12 -12.34 19.82 -8.75
CA PRO A 12 -13.41 20.51 -9.48
C PRO A 12 -13.61 20.00 -10.91
N LYS A 13 -12.69 19.17 -11.43
CA LYS A 13 -12.77 18.60 -12.77
C LYS A 13 -13.31 17.17 -12.79
N SER A 14 -13.65 16.59 -11.63
CA SER A 14 -14.28 15.27 -11.57
C SER A 14 -15.78 15.40 -11.86
N ASP A 15 -16.26 14.67 -12.87
CA ASP A 15 -17.69 14.60 -13.20
C ASP A 15 -18.37 13.55 -12.28
N PRO A 16 -19.47 13.85 -11.59
CA PRO A 16 -20.22 12.86 -10.83
C PRO A 16 -20.76 11.68 -11.66
N LYS A 17 -20.98 11.85 -12.97
CA LYS A 17 -21.42 10.78 -13.90
C LYS A 17 -20.25 9.94 -14.42
N GLU A 18 -19.04 10.50 -14.43
CA GLU A 18 -17.80 9.85 -14.84
C GLU A 18 -16.66 10.19 -13.84
N PRO A 19 -16.70 9.62 -12.63
CA PRO A 19 -15.77 9.98 -11.56
C PRO A 19 -14.33 9.60 -11.91
N ARG A 20 -13.38 10.52 -11.65
CA ARG A 20 -11.93 10.25 -11.81
C ARG A 20 -11.34 9.46 -10.65
N TRP A 21 -11.93 9.62 -9.47
CA TRP A 21 -11.42 9.11 -8.21
C TRP A 21 -12.38 8.07 -7.63
N PHE A 22 -11.80 6.92 -7.27
CA PHE A 22 -12.52 5.82 -6.65
C PHE A 22 -11.99 5.59 -5.24
N ALA A 23 -12.89 5.26 -4.33
CA ALA A 23 -12.58 4.87 -2.96
C ALA A 23 -13.12 3.47 -2.70
N VAL A 24 -12.45 2.73 -1.83
CA VAL A 24 -12.88 1.40 -1.38
C VAL A 24 -12.94 1.38 0.14
N ASP A 25 -13.93 0.69 0.67
CA ASP A 25 -14.06 0.49 2.12
C ASP A 25 -13.24 -0.74 2.55
N LEU A 26 -12.40 -0.55 3.56
CA LEU A 26 -11.60 -1.63 4.14
C LEU A 26 -12.08 -1.94 5.55
N LYS A 27 -12.12 -3.23 5.89
CA LYS A 27 -12.37 -3.69 7.25
C LYS A 27 -11.06 -4.13 7.89
N PHE A 28 -10.82 -3.66 9.12
CA PHE A 28 -9.70 -4.12 9.91
C PHE A 28 -9.74 -5.65 10.09
N LYS A 29 -8.63 -6.32 9.77
CA LYS A 29 -8.49 -7.78 9.93
C LYS A 29 -7.70 -8.11 11.20
N ARG A 30 -6.42 -7.69 11.25
CA ARG A 30 -5.53 -7.84 12.41
C ARG A 30 -4.33 -6.90 12.28
N LYS A 31 -3.57 -6.75 13.36
CA LYS A 31 -2.21 -6.19 13.31
C LYS A 31 -1.20 -7.29 12.97
N LEU A 32 -0.03 -6.90 12.47
CA LEU A 32 1.14 -7.77 12.47
C LEU A 32 1.67 -7.94 13.90
N LYS A 33 2.39 -9.02 14.17
CA LYS A 33 3.00 -9.26 15.50
C LYS A 33 4.03 -8.19 15.88
N ARG A 34 4.70 -7.62 14.89
CA ARG A 34 5.63 -6.48 15.03
C ARG A 34 5.59 -5.57 13.80
N ILE A 35 6.18 -4.39 13.92
CA ILE A 35 6.39 -3.51 12.78
C ILE A 35 7.54 -4.07 11.93
N LEU A 36 7.27 -4.24 10.63
CA LEU A 36 8.30 -4.53 9.62
C LEU A 36 8.73 -3.20 9.00
N SER A 37 9.97 -2.78 9.26
CA SER A 37 10.47 -1.50 8.74
C SER A 37 10.81 -1.60 7.25
N LEU A 38 10.73 -0.48 6.53
CA LEU A 38 11.16 -0.42 5.13
C LEU A 38 12.63 -0.84 4.96
N SER A 39 13.49 -0.51 5.93
CA SER A 39 14.91 -0.91 5.92
C SER A 39 15.09 -2.42 6.02
N GLU A 40 14.25 -3.10 6.81
CA GLU A 40 14.27 -4.55 6.94
C GLU A 40 13.80 -5.21 5.64
N LEU A 41 12.69 -4.74 5.07
CA LEU A 41 12.19 -5.26 3.79
C LEU A 41 13.23 -5.11 2.66
N LYS A 42 13.96 -3.98 2.63
CA LYS A 42 15.05 -3.74 1.67
C LYS A 42 16.25 -4.66 1.84
N ALA A 43 16.45 -5.26 3.00
CA ALA A 43 17.54 -6.18 3.27
C ALA A 43 17.20 -7.63 2.88
N CYS A 44 15.97 -7.90 2.43
CA CYS A 44 15.54 -9.24 2.04
C CYS A 44 15.67 -9.43 0.52
N ASP A 45 16.56 -10.32 0.09
CA ASP A 45 16.75 -10.66 -1.32
C ASP A 45 15.48 -11.25 -1.97
N GLN A 46 14.63 -11.91 -1.17
CA GLN A 46 13.33 -12.45 -1.59
C GLN A 46 12.35 -11.35 -2.04
N LEU A 47 12.61 -10.09 -1.69
CA LEU A 47 11.80 -8.93 -2.07
C LEU A 47 12.49 -8.04 -3.11
N SER A 48 13.58 -8.50 -3.73
CA SER A 48 14.35 -7.73 -4.72
C SER A 48 13.50 -7.19 -5.88
N GLU A 49 12.52 -7.96 -6.33
CA GLU A 49 11.59 -7.57 -7.41
C GLU A 49 10.34 -6.82 -6.93
N MET A 50 10.18 -6.64 -5.61
CA MET A 50 9.00 -6.02 -5.04
C MET A 50 8.87 -4.56 -5.46
N ARG A 51 7.74 -4.24 -6.10
CA ARG A 51 7.46 -2.90 -6.63
C ARG A 51 7.62 -1.80 -5.58
N LEU A 52 7.24 -2.05 -4.33
CA LEU A 52 7.40 -1.12 -3.21
C LEU A 52 8.86 -0.64 -3.05
N LEU A 53 9.82 -1.53 -3.28
CA LEU A 53 11.24 -1.31 -2.98
C LEU A 53 12.02 -0.72 -4.18
N GLN A 54 11.41 -0.69 -5.36
CA GLN A 54 12.01 -0.15 -6.57
C GLN A 54 12.31 1.35 -6.42
N ARG A 55 13.52 1.74 -6.86
CA ARG A 55 13.96 3.14 -6.81
C ARG A 55 13.01 4.03 -7.61
N GLY A 56 12.53 5.09 -6.97
CA GLY A 56 11.66 6.06 -7.64
C GLY A 56 10.17 5.69 -7.64
N ASN A 57 9.77 4.53 -7.10
CA ASN A 57 8.36 4.21 -6.96
C ASN A 57 7.63 5.27 -6.11
N ARG A 58 6.45 5.68 -6.58
CA ARG A 58 5.54 6.66 -5.96
C ARG A 58 4.10 6.17 -5.91
N LEU A 59 3.86 4.91 -6.23
CA LEU A 59 2.53 4.30 -6.17
C LEU A 59 2.13 4.10 -4.71
N SER A 60 0.96 4.64 -4.34
CA SER A 60 0.33 4.43 -3.03
C SER A 60 -0.54 3.17 -2.97
N VAL A 61 -0.95 2.65 -4.12
CA VAL A 61 -1.67 1.39 -4.29
C VAL A 61 -0.98 0.60 -5.38
N MET A 62 -0.68 -0.67 -5.11
CA MET A 62 0.02 -1.54 -6.04
C MET A 62 -0.35 -3.00 -5.80
N PRO A 63 -0.29 -3.85 -6.84
CA PRO A 63 -0.36 -5.28 -6.65
C PRO A 63 0.87 -5.78 -5.88
N ILE A 64 0.70 -6.89 -5.19
CA ILE A 64 1.78 -7.64 -4.54
C ILE A 64 1.73 -9.09 -5.02
N ALA A 65 2.88 -9.68 -5.32
CA ALA A 65 2.93 -11.09 -5.70
C ALA A 65 2.64 -11.97 -4.49
N GLU A 66 2.05 -13.15 -4.71
CA GLU A 66 1.73 -14.08 -3.63
C GLU A 66 2.97 -14.52 -2.84
N VAL A 67 4.10 -14.72 -3.54
CA VAL A 67 5.38 -15.06 -2.93
C VAL A 67 5.91 -13.96 -2.01
N GLU A 68 5.78 -12.69 -2.41
CA GLU A 68 6.17 -11.53 -1.61
C GLU A 68 5.27 -11.38 -0.38
N TRP A 69 3.96 -11.55 -0.58
CA TRP A 69 2.96 -11.50 0.50
C TRP A 69 3.24 -12.53 1.58
N ASN A 70 3.41 -13.80 1.18
CA ASN A 70 3.67 -14.89 2.12
C ASN A 70 5.02 -14.71 2.84
N PHE A 71 6.04 -14.25 2.13
CA PHE A 71 7.33 -13.94 2.75
C PHE A 71 7.21 -12.82 3.78
N ILE A 72 6.57 -11.69 3.46
CA ILE A 72 6.34 -10.58 4.39
C ILE A 72 5.58 -11.06 5.63
N LEU A 73 4.57 -11.90 5.47
CA LEU A 73 3.85 -12.47 6.61
C LEU A 73 4.75 -13.32 7.50
N SER A 74 5.66 -14.12 6.94
CA SER A 74 6.60 -14.93 7.74
C SER A 74 7.58 -14.09 8.58
N LEU A 75 7.90 -12.86 8.14
CA LEU A 75 8.81 -11.98 8.89
C LEU A 75 8.24 -11.56 10.24
N GLU A 76 6.91 -11.57 10.42
CA GLU A 76 6.29 -11.18 11.68
C GLU A 76 6.61 -12.15 12.84
N ASP A 77 7.00 -13.39 12.52
CA ASP A 77 7.34 -14.45 13.47
C ASP A 77 8.83 -14.48 13.84
N LEU A 78 9.67 -13.80 13.06
CA LEU A 78 11.10 -13.70 13.37
C LEU A 78 11.30 -12.76 14.56
N GLN A 79 11.82 -13.30 15.66
CA GLN A 79 12.41 -12.52 16.74
C GLN A 79 13.73 -11.93 16.23
N ARG A 80 13.94 -10.64 16.47
CA ARG A 80 15.27 -10.03 16.35
C ARG A 80 16.12 -10.40 17.55
#